data_AF-A0A382Y2L7-F1
#
_entry.id   AF-A0A382Y2L7-F1
#
_cell.length_a   1.000
_cell.length_b   1.000
_cell.length_c   1.000
_cell.angle_alpha   90.00
_cell.angle_beta   90.00
_cell.angle_gamma   90.00
#
_symmetry.space_group_name_H-M   'P 1'
#
loop_
_entity.id
_entity.type
_entity.pdbx_description
1 polymer ?
#
loop_
_entity_poly.entity_id
_entity_poly.type
_entity_poly.pdbx_seq_one_letter_code
_entity_poly.pdbx_strand_id
1 'polypeptide(L)'
;SKEKINNFISILAKIKKTSKKKNPQILDIGSNDGSFLEIVKKKYPKVLGVEPTNTARNAIKKGINTIKKSLNFKLAKKILNKYSKFDFIIASNFFAQTNNLKEILKSIKLILDKKGLLIVEVQYLYELLLQKGFDSFHHEHIAYYTLSSITKLLEKYNLYVFDAEKLKVHGGMLRVYISLNKKPITKKMKKILASENDRNIINKIKNLNLFRIKFSNKLNKFFYNLKKKGKKIYGMGAAPRACVMLNSANLTKNEIDLVGEVSKSL
;
A
#
# COMPACT_ATOMS: atom_id res chain seq x y z
N SER A 1 9.06 -1.21 -11.05
CA SER A 1 10.35 -0.69 -10.56
C SER A 1 11.12 -1.77 -9.81
N LYS A 2 12.45 -1.68 -9.75
CA LYS A 2 13.32 -2.60 -8.98
C LYS A 2 12.90 -2.70 -7.50
N GLU A 3 12.50 -1.59 -6.92
CA GLU A 3 12.05 -1.51 -5.53
C GLU A 3 10.78 -2.34 -5.26
N LYS A 4 9.78 -2.26 -6.16
CA LYS A 4 8.54 -3.05 -6.07
C LYS A 4 8.82 -4.56 -6.18
N ILE A 5 9.73 -4.96 -7.06
CA ILE A 5 10.14 -6.36 -7.20
C ILE A 5 10.85 -6.85 -5.95
N ASN A 6 11.78 -6.06 -5.39
CA ASN A 6 12.44 -6.39 -4.12
C ASN A 6 11.42 -6.54 -2.97
N ASN A 7 10.41 -5.68 -2.95
CA ASN A 7 9.31 -5.80 -1.99
C ASN A 7 8.60 -7.15 -2.12
N PHE A 8 8.19 -7.53 -3.33
CA PHE A 8 7.54 -8.81 -3.62
C PHE A 8 8.40 -10.01 -3.23
N ILE A 9 9.70 -9.98 -3.53
CA ILE A 9 10.66 -11.02 -3.13
C ILE A 9 10.72 -11.13 -1.61
N SER A 10 10.70 -10.00 -0.88
CA SER A 10 10.73 -10.01 0.59
C SER A 10 9.46 -10.62 1.21
N ILE A 11 8.28 -10.38 0.61
CA ILE A 11 7.03 -11.04 1.02
C ILE A 11 7.13 -12.55 0.79
N LEU A 12 7.61 -12.97 -0.40
CA LEU A 12 7.79 -14.39 -0.71
C LEU A 12 8.81 -15.05 0.23
N ALA A 13 9.88 -14.35 0.61
CA ALA A 13 10.85 -14.84 1.60
C ALA A 13 10.20 -15.04 2.98
N LYS A 14 9.33 -14.13 3.42
CA LYS A 14 8.54 -14.32 4.64
C LYS A 14 7.66 -15.56 4.54
N ILE A 15 6.89 -15.69 3.45
CA ILE A 15 6.03 -16.86 3.20
C ILE A 15 6.84 -18.16 3.29
N LYS A 16 7.99 -18.23 2.61
CA LYS A 16 8.90 -19.39 2.66
C LYS A 16 9.36 -19.71 4.08
N LYS A 17 9.76 -18.69 4.84
CA LYS A 17 10.24 -18.85 6.22
C LYS A 17 9.15 -19.31 7.19
N THR A 18 7.90 -18.91 6.98
CA THR A 18 6.80 -19.16 7.93
C THR A 18 5.84 -20.27 7.51
N SER A 19 5.87 -20.71 6.26
CA SER A 19 4.99 -21.77 5.77
C SER A 19 5.26 -23.09 6.47
N LYS A 20 4.18 -23.76 6.88
CA LYS A 20 4.22 -25.13 7.42
C LYS A 20 3.81 -26.18 6.39
N LYS A 21 3.46 -25.75 5.17
CA LYS A 21 2.98 -26.59 4.08
C LYS A 21 3.91 -26.48 2.88
N LYS A 22 4.08 -27.58 2.13
CA LYS A 22 4.85 -27.61 0.87
C LYS A 22 4.24 -26.69 -0.19
N ASN A 23 2.91 -26.71 -0.30
CA ASN A 23 2.12 -25.88 -1.23
C ASN A 23 1.04 -25.11 -0.45
N PRO A 24 1.40 -24.03 0.26
CA PRO A 24 0.43 -23.21 0.98
C PRO A 24 -0.51 -22.52 -0.01
N GLN A 25 -1.71 -22.24 0.46
CA GLN A 25 -2.71 -21.52 -0.31
C GLN A 25 -2.61 -20.01 -0.06
N ILE A 26 -2.44 -19.24 -1.14
CA ILE A 26 -2.07 -17.82 -1.07
C ILE A 26 -3.12 -16.97 -1.80
N LEU A 27 -3.65 -15.97 -1.11
CA LEU A 27 -4.57 -14.96 -1.67
C LEU A 27 -3.88 -13.60 -1.70
N ASP A 28 -4.02 -12.88 -2.80
CA ASP A 28 -3.65 -11.46 -2.90
C ASP A 28 -4.91 -10.62 -3.18
N ILE A 29 -5.22 -9.70 -2.26
CA ILE A 29 -6.38 -8.80 -2.32
C ILE A 29 -5.93 -7.45 -2.85
N GLY A 30 -6.57 -6.98 -3.92
CA GLY A 30 -6.08 -5.85 -4.69
C GLY A 30 -4.87 -6.24 -5.54
N SER A 31 -4.90 -7.44 -6.12
CA SER A 31 -3.75 -8.04 -6.81
C SER A 31 -3.32 -7.31 -8.09
N ASN A 32 -4.09 -6.32 -8.54
CA ASN A 32 -3.82 -5.51 -9.72
C ASN A 32 -3.54 -6.39 -10.97
N ASP A 33 -2.45 -6.13 -11.69
CA ASP A 33 -2.01 -6.88 -12.86
C ASP A 33 -1.39 -8.26 -12.55
N GLY A 34 -1.42 -8.69 -11.29
CA GLY A 34 -0.94 -9.97 -10.82
C GLY A 34 0.58 -10.09 -10.72
N SER A 35 1.35 -9.00 -10.85
CA SER A 35 2.82 -9.05 -10.83
C SER A 35 3.41 -9.75 -9.58
N PHE A 36 2.80 -9.57 -8.40
CA PHE A 36 3.22 -10.30 -7.19
C PHE A 36 2.93 -11.80 -7.32
N LEU A 37 1.69 -12.15 -7.68
CA LEU A 37 1.25 -13.53 -7.84
C LEU A 37 2.03 -14.27 -8.94
N GLU A 38 2.47 -13.58 -9.99
CA GLU A 38 3.34 -14.13 -11.04
C GLU A 38 4.65 -14.66 -10.46
N ILE A 39 5.28 -13.91 -9.56
CA ILE A 39 6.52 -14.31 -8.87
C ILE A 39 6.23 -15.47 -7.91
N VAL A 40 5.14 -15.38 -7.14
CA VAL A 40 4.76 -16.40 -6.15
C VAL A 40 4.43 -17.74 -6.82
N LYS A 41 3.70 -17.71 -7.94
CA LYS A 41 3.22 -18.89 -8.67
C LYS A 41 4.37 -19.78 -9.14
N LYS A 42 5.54 -19.21 -9.44
CA LYS A 42 6.77 -19.95 -9.78
C LYS A 42 7.24 -20.89 -8.65
N LYS A 43 6.93 -20.57 -7.39
CA LYS A 43 7.29 -21.38 -6.23
C LYS A 43 6.10 -22.17 -5.65
N TYR A 44 4.92 -21.57 -5.65
CA TYR A 44 3.72 -22.14 -5.04
C TYR A 44 2.54 -22.07 -6.02
N PRO A 45 1.99 -23.21 -6.47
CA PRO A 45 0.99 -23.22 -7.53
C PRO A 45 -0.40 -22.76 -7.08
N LYS A 46 -0.70 -22.81 -5.78
CA LYS A 46 -2.03 -22.51 -5.21
C LYS A 46 -2.19 -21.02 -4.88
N VAL A 47 -2.30 -20.19 -5.92
CA VAL A 47 -2.52 -18.74 -5.81
C VAL A 47 -3.90 -18.31 -6.30
N LEU A 48 -4.46 -17.27 -5.67
CA LEU A 48 -5.68 -16.59 -6.09
C LEU A 48 -5.51 -15.08 -5.97
N GLY A 49 -5.90 -14.34 -7.01
CA GLY A 49 -6.05 -12.88 -6.97
C GLY A 49 -7.50 -12.46 -6.81
N VAL A 50 -7.75 -11.35 -6.11
CA VAL A 50 -9.05 -10.65 -6.11
C VAL A 50 -8.78 -9.19 -6.43
N GLU A 51 -9.27 -8.73 -7.58
CA GLU A 51 -8.99 -7.39 -8.11
C GLU A 51 -10.24 -6.82 -8.79
N PRO A 52 -10.85 -5.73 -8.29
CA PRO A 52 -12.09 -5.20 -8.87
C PRO A 52 -11.92 -4.53 -10.24
N THR A 53 -10.75 -3.99 -10.55
CA THR A 53 -10.53 -3.16 -11.74
C THR A 53 -10.25 -3.98 -13.01
N ASN A 54 -10.13 -3.31 -14.15
CA ASN A 54 -9.77 -3.94 -15.42
C ASN A 54 -8.36 -4.54 -15.44
N THR A 55 -7.49 -4.14 -14.50
CA THR A 55 -6.12 -4.69 -14.37
C THR A 55 -6.11 -6.20 -14.11
N ALA A 56 -7.18 -6.74 -13.50
CA ALA A 56 -7.38 -8.18 -13.34
C ALA A 56 -7.25 -8.97 -14.67
N ARG A 57 -7.62 -8.37 -15.80
CA ARG A 57 -7.49 -9.00 -17.13
C ARG A 57 -6.02 -9.29 -17.47
N ASN A 58 -5.10 -8.44 -17.05
CA ASN A 58 -3.66 -8.64 -17.28
C ASN A 58 -3.15 -9.84 -16.48
N ALA A 59 -3.60 -9.99 -15.22
CA ALA A 59 -3.29 -11.16 -14.40
C ALA A 59 -3.81 -12.46 -15.04
N ILE A 60 -5.06 -12.45 -15.53
CA ILE A 60 -5.68 -13.60 -16.19
C ILE A 60 -4.92 -13.99 -17.46
N LYS A 61 -4.52 -13.02 -18.30
CA LYS A 61 -3.70 -13.25 -19.50
C LYS A 61 -2.35 -13.89 -19.18
N LYS A 62 -1.78 -13.61 -18.01
CA LYS A 62 -0.55 -14.25 -17.48
C LYS A 62 -0.81 -15.64 -16.88
N GLY A 63 -2.02 -16.18 -17.00
CA GLY A 63 -2.42 -17.47 -16.43
C GLY A 63 -2.59 -17.45 -14.90
N ILE A 64 -2.76 -16.27 -14.28
CA ILE A 64 -3.01 -16.16 -12.84
C ILE A 64 -4.52 -16.28 -12.60
N ASN A 65 -4.91 -17.18 -11.70
CA ASN A 65 -6.30 -17.31 -11.31
C ASN A 65 -6.72 -16.06 -10.52
N THR A 66 -7.60 -15.24 -11.10
CA THR A 66 -7.99 -13.94 -10.55
C THR A 66 -9.50 -13.74 -10.66
N ILE A 67 -10.15 -13.36 -9.57
CA ILE A 67 -11.56 -13.00 -9.54
C ILE A 67 -11.68 -11.49 -9.73
N LYS A 68 -12.29 -11.06 -10.84
CA LYS A 68 -12.52 -9.64 -11.13
C LYS A 68 -13.73 -9.07 -10.38
N LYS A 69 -13.64 -8.93 -9.06
CA LYS A 69 -14.69 -8.38 -8.17
C LYS A 69 -14.08 -7.76 -6.91
N SER A 70 -14.76 -6.80 -6.31
CA SER A 70 -14.42 -6.32 -4.96
C SER A 70 -14.64 -7.43 -3.93
N LEU A 71 -13.72 -7.57 -2.97
CA LEU A 71 -13.90 -8.49 -1.85
C LEU A 71 -15.02 -8.00 -0.94
N ASN A 72 -16.00 -8.87 -0.72
CA ASN A 72 -17.13 -8.64 0.18
C ASN A 72 -17.51 -9.98 0.85
N PHE A 73 -18.38 -9.95 1.85
CA PHE A 73 -18.63 -11.14 2.68
C PHE A 73 -19.29 -12.27 1.86
N LYS A 74 -20.16 -11.94 0.91
CA LYS A 74 -20.79 -12.90 -0.01
C LYS A 74 -19.76 -13.58 -0.90
N LEU A 75 -18.81 -12.83 -1.46
CA LEU A 75 -17.73 -13.38 -2.26
C LEU A 75 -16.79 -14.24 -1.41
N ALA A 76 -16.48 -13.80 -0.18
CA ALA A 76 -15.64 -14.54 0.74
C ALA A 76 -16.21 -15.94 1.06
N LYS A 77 -17.52 -16.07 1.25
CA LYS A 77 -18.20 -17.37 1.38
C LYS A 77 -18.02 -18.25 0.14
N LYS A 78 -18.19 -17.69 -1.07
CA LYS A 78 -17.99 -18.43 -2.32
C LYS A 78 -16.53 -18.88 -2.49
N ILE A 79 -15.59 -18.00 -2.14
CA ILE A 79 -14.16 -18.31 -2.15
C ILE A 79 -13.86 -19.46 -1.17
N LEU A 80 -14.38 -19.39 0.06
CA LEU A 80 -14.18 -20.42 1.08
C LEU A 80 -14.68 -21.79 0.60
N ASN A 81 -15.87 -21.84 0.01
CA ASN A 81 -16.47 -23.09 -0.49
C ASN A 81 -15.65 -23.70 -1.65
N LYS A 82 -15.08 -22.86 -2.53
CA LYS A 82 -14.34 -23.34 -3.70
C LYS A 82 -12.88 -23.69 -3.41
N TYR A 83 -12.22 -22.90 -2.56
CA TYR A 83 -10.77 -22.91 -2.42
C TYR A 83 -10.29 -23.45 -1.07
N SER A 84 -11.16 -23.60 -0.06
CA SER A 84 -10.76 -23.77 1.34
C SER A 84 -10.11 -22.50 1.94
N LYS A 85 -9.58 -22.60 3.17
CA LYS A 85 -8.97 -21.47 3.88
C LYS A 85 -7.54 -21.19 3.43
N PHE A 86 -7.16 -19.92 3.44
CA PHE A 86 -5.85 -19.46 2.98
C PHE A 86 -4.82 -19.47 4.10
N ASP A 87 -3.65 -20.04 3.81
CA ASP A 87 -2.48 -20.00 4.69
C ASP A 87 -1.86 -18.60 4.74
N PHE A 88 -1.91 -17.88 3.62
CA PHE A 88 -1.42 -16.52 3.49
C PHE A 88 -2.43 -15.65 2.76
N ILE A 89 -2.71 -14.48 3.31
CA ILE A 89 -3.46 -13.42 2.65
C ILE A 89 -2.58 -12.18 2.61
N ILE A 90 -2.43 -11.58 1.44
CA ILE A 90 -1.66 -10.37 1.21
C ILE A 90 -2.63 -9.26 0.81
N ALA A 91 -2.41 -8.06 1.34
CA ALA A 91 -3.10 -6.84 0.93
C ALA A 91 -2.12 -5.67 0.95
N SER A 92 -1.52 -5.38 -0.21
CA SER A 92 -0.54 -4.30 -0.36
C SER A 92 -1.18 -3.03 -0.90
N ASN A 93 -1.07 -1.94 -0.14
CA ASN A 93 -1.68 -0.62 -0.41
C ASN A 93 -3.21 -0.61 -0.60
N PHE A 94 -3.88 -1.69 -0.23
CA PHE A 94 -5.32 -1.85 -0.42
C PHE A 94 -6.15 -1.17 0.68
N PHE A 95 -5.70 -1.24 1.94
CA PHE A 95 -6.48 -0.72 3.08
C PHE A 95 -6.60 0.81 3.06
N ALA A 96 -5.60 1.51 2.51
CA ALA A 96 -5.61 2.95 2.40
C ALA A 96 -6.62 3.48 1.37
N GLN A 97 -7.10 2.62 0.45
CA GLN A 97 -7.88 3.01 -0.72
C GLN A 97 -9.33 2.51 -0.68
N THR A 98 -9.77 1.89 0.42
CA THR A 98 -11.10 1.28 0.51
C THR A 98 -12.01 1.95 1.52
N ASN A 99 -13.21 2.32 1.07
CA ASN A 99 -14.30 2.82 1.92
C ASN A 99 -15.02 1.72 2.71
N ASN A 100 -14.81 0.44 2.37
CA ASN A 100 -15.53 -0.70 2.97
C ASN A 100 -14.63 -1.63 3.77
N LEU A 101 -13.66 -1.05 4.48
CA LEU A 101 -12.65 -1.79 5.24
C LEU A 101 -13.28 -2.76 6.25
N LYS A 102 -14.40 -2.38 6.88
CA LYS A 102 -15.17 -3.23 7.80
C LYS A 102 -15.57 -4.57 7.16
N GLU A 103 -16.16 -4.54 5.97
CA GLU A 103 -16.60 -5.76 5.30
C GLU A 103 -15.43 -6.60 4.80
N ILE A 104 -14.36 -5.95 4.34
CA ILE A 104 -13.11 -6.60 3.94
C ILE A 104 -12.48 -7.35 5.13
N LEU A 105 -12.37 -6.72 6.30
CA LEU A 105 -11.80 -7.35 7.48
C LEU A 105 -12.61 -8.56 7.95
N LYS A 106 -13.95 -8.46 7.92
CA LYS A 106 -14.84 -9.62 8.17
C LYS A 106 -14.63 -10.75 7.16
N SER A 107 -14.46 -10.40 5.89
CA SER A 107 -14.21 -11.34 4.79
C SER A 107 -12.86 -12.06 4.94
N ILE A 108 -11.81 -11.31 5.26
CA ILE A 108 -10.47 -11.83 5.53
C ILE A 108 -10.50 -12.80 6.70
N LYS A 109 -11.15 -12.44 7.81
CA LYS A 109 -11.27 -13.32 8.99
C LYS A 109 -11.98 -14.63 8.67
N LEU A 110 -12.99 -14.61 7.80
CA LEU A 110 -13.71 -15.80 7.38
C LEU A 110 -12.81 -16.78 6.61
N ILE A 111 -12.02 -16.26 5.66
CA ILE A 111 -11.26 -17.08 4.71
C ILE A 111 -9.82 -17.39 5.16
N LEU A 112 -9.30 -16.68 6.16
CA LEU A 112 -7.97 -16.95 6.72
C LEU A 112 -7.97 -18.23 7.55
N ASP A 113 -6.95 -19.06 7.36
CA ASP A 113 -6.71 -20.26 8.17
C ASP A 113 -6.44 -19.90 9.64
N LYS A 114 -6.80 -20.77 10.58
CA LYS A 114 -6.57 -20.56 12.03
C LYS A 114 -5.08 -20.35 12.35
N LYS A 115 -4.19 -21.00 11.61
CA LYS A 115 -2.72 -20.85 11.71
C LYS A 115 -2.16 -19.95 10.60
N GLY A 116 -3.02 -19.36 9.78
CA GLY A 116 -2.65 -18.51 8.65
C GLY A 116 -2.06 -17.16 9.06
N LEU A 117 -1.46 -16.48 8.09
CA LEU A 117 -0.81 -15.19 8.23
C LEU A 117 -1.41 -14.18 7.25
N LEU A 118 -1.93 -13.08 7.78
CA LEU A 118 -2.28 -11.91 7.00
C LEU A 118 -1.09 -10.95 6.97
N ILE A 119 -0.70 -10.50 5.77
CA ILE A 119 0.36 -9.53 5.53
C ILE A 119 -0.30 -8.30 4.90
N VAL A 120 -0.24 -7.17 5.59
CA VAL A 120 -0.80 -5.90 5.10
C VAL A 120 0.32 -4.89 4.96
N GLU A 121 0.38 -4.22 3.82
CA GLU A 121 1.27 -3.09 3.60
C GLU A 121 0.46 -1.82 3.42
N VAL A 122 0.78 -0.79 4.20
CA VAL A 122 0.09 0.51 4.18
C VAL A 122 1.11 1.63 4.20
N GLN A 123 0.70 2.81 3.72
CA GLN A 123 1.54 4.00 3.80
C GLN A 123 1.81 4.37 5.27
N TYR A 124 3.08 4.54 5.63
CA TYR A 124 3.47 4.83 7.00
C TYR A 124 3.47 6.34 7.28
N LEU A 125 2.54 6.81 8.10
CA LEU A 125 2.33 8.24 8.34
C LEU A 125 3.58 8.93 8.89
N TYR A 126 4.29 8.31 9.83
CA TYR A 126 5.51 8.91 10.38
C TYR A 126 6.60 9.11 9.33
N GLU A 127 6.75 8.16 8.40
CA GLU A 127 7.77 8.26 7.35
C GLU A 127 7.41 9.37 6.35
N LEU A 128 6.14 9.48 5.98
CA LEU A 128 5.65 10.62 5.18
C LEU A 128 5.93 11.97 5.84
N LEU A 129 5.63 12.08 7.14
CA LEU A 129 5.84 13.31 7.90
C LEU A 129 7.35 13.64 8.01
N LEU A 130 8.20 12.63 8.23
CA LEU A 130 9.66 12.80 8.30
C LEU A 130 10.24 13.26 6.96
N GLN A 131 9.79 12.69 5.86
CA GLN A 131 10.25 13.02 4.51
C GLN A 131 9.60 14.27 3.92
N LYS A 132 8.69 14.91 4.67
CA LYS A 132 7.89 16.05 4.23
C LYS A 132 7.06 15.78 2.96
N GLY A 133 6.60 14.54 2.79
CA GLY A 133 5.85 14.07 1.63
C GLY A 133 4.40 14.57 1.58
N PHE A 134 4.18 15.89 1.56
CA PHE A 134 2.84 16.49 1.50
C PHE A 134 2.08 16.14 0.20
N ASP A 135 2.82 15.86 -0.87
CA ASP A 135 2.31 15.46 -2.18
C ASP A 135 1.69 14.06 -2.17
N SER A 136 1.96 13.27 -1.13
CA SER A 136 1.39 11.94 -0.96
C SER A 136 -0.06 11.98 -0.48
N PHE A 137 -0.58 13.16 -0.09
CA PHE A 137 -1.96 13.34 0.38
C PHE A 137 -2.91 13.66 -0.78
N HIS A 138 -3.55 12.63 -1.34
CA HIS A 138 -4.52 12.75 -2.44
C HIS A 138 -5.79 11.91 -2.21
N HIS A 139 -6.84 12.20 -2.98
CA HIS A 139 -8.20 11.66 -2.79
C HIS A 139 -8.32 10.13 -2.86
N GLU A 140 -7.47 9.45 -3.64
CA GLU A 140 -7.46 7.97 -3.70
C GLU A 140 -7.01 7.33 -2.38
N HIS A 141 -6.24 8.05 -1.55
CA HIS A 141 -5.75 7.59 -0.27
C HIS A 141 -6.59 8.17 0.86
N ILE A 142 -7.55 7.38 1.33
CA ILE A 142 -8.51 7.73 2.37
C ILE A 142 -7.86 7.68 3.76
N ALA A 143 -6.82 6.85 3.95
CA ALA A 143 -6.18 6.67 5.25
C ALA A 143 -4.65 6.50 5.17
N TYR A 144 -3.98 7.04 6.18
CA TYR A 144 -2.55 6.89 6.44
C TYR A 144 -2.36 6.33 7.84
N TYR A 145 -1.52 5.31 7.99
CA TYR A 145 -1.49 4.53 9.22
C TYR A 145 -0.20 4.74 10.00
N THR A 146 -0.32 4.78 11.31
CA THR A 146 0.75 4.47 12.26
C THR A 146 0.61 2.99 12.64
N LEU A 147 1.66 2.41 13.22
CA LEU A 147 1.60 1.05 13.74
C LEU A 147 0.58 0.95 14.88
N SER A 148 0.52 1.94 15.75
CA SER A 148 -0.50 2.04 16.79
C SER A 148 -1.93 2.07 16.22
N SER A 149 -2.20 2.85 15.17
CA SER A 149 -3.55 3.04 14.64
C SER A 149 -4.05 1.81 13.88
N ILE A 150 -3.20 1.19 13.05
CA ILE A 150 -3.54 -0.06 12.35
C ILE A 150 -3.72 -1.22 13.33
N THR A 151 -2.90 -1.28 14.40
CA THR A 151 -3.03 -2.32 15.43
C THR A 151 -4.38 -2.19 16.15
N LYS A 152 -4.72 -0.99 16.65
CA LYS A 152 -6.02 -0.73 17.31
C LYS A 152 -7.20 -1.01 16.39
N LEU A 153 -7.10 -0.65 15.11
CA LEU A 153 -8.15 -0.92 14.12
C LEU A 153 -8.38 -2.42 13.96
N LEU A 154 -7.32 -3.20 13.75
CA LEU A 154 -7.40 -4.63 13.48
C LEU A 154 -7.85 -5.43 14.70
N GLU A 155 -7.44 -5.02 15.90
CA GLU A 155 -7.86 -5.65 17.15
C GLU A 155 -9.38 -5.62 17.34
N LYS A 156 -10.08 -4.55 16.90
CA LYS A 156 -11.56 -4.47 16.91
C LYS A 156 -12.25 -5.58 16.10
N TYR A 157 -11.52 -6.25 15.21
CA TYR A 157 -12.00 -7.35 14.38
C TYR A 157 -11.43 -8.72 14.79
N ASN A 158 -10.73 -8.78 15.94
CA ASN A 158 -9.97 -9.94 16.43
C ASN A 158 -8.90 -10.39 15.42
N LEU A 159 -8.20 -9.41 14.85
CA LEU A 159 -7.03 -9.58 14.01
C LEU A 159 -5.85 -8.96 14.76
N TYR A 160 -4.91 -9.79 15.22
CA TYR A 160 -3.86 -9.38 16.14
C TYR A 160 -2.53 -9.19 15.42
N VAL A 161 -2.02 -7.97 15.41
CA VAL A 161 -0.69 -7.65 14.89
C VAL A 161 0.36 -8.14 15.89
N PHE A 162 1.34 -8.91 15.42
CA PHE A 162 2.41 -9.45 16.29
C PHE A 162 3.82 -9.10 15.82
N ASP A 163 3.97 -8.71 14.55
CA ASP A 163 5.24 -8.31 13.96
C ASP A 163 5.01 -7.18 12.96
N ALA A 164 6.01 -6.33 12.75
CA ALA A 164 5.92 -5.19 11.85
C ALA A 164 7.29 -4.75 11.34
N GLU A 165 7.32 -4.15 10.15
CA GLU A 165 8.53 -3.60 9.57
C GLU A 165 8.31 -2.35 8.72
N LYS A 166 9.27 -1.44 8.78
CA LYS A 166 9.33 -0.27 7.89
C LYS A 166 9.99 -0.69 6.57
N LEU A 167 9.44 -0.22 5.46
CA LEU A 167 9.92 -0.43 4.10
C LEU A 167 10.21 0.94 3.46
N LYS A 168 11.25 1.03 2.64
CA LYS A 168 11.60 2.28 1.93
C LYS A 168 10.72 2.56 0.70
N VAL A 169 10.05 1.52 0.19
CA VAL A 169 9.21 1.55 -1.01
C VAL A 169 8.14 2.63 -0.89
N HIS A 170 7.83 3.31 -1.99
CA HIS A 170 6.78 4.34 -2.09
C HIS A 170 6.91 5.49 -1.06
N GLY A 171 8.15 5.87 -0.72
CA GLY A 171 8.39 6.95 0.24
C GLY A 171 8.08 6.58 1.69
N GLY A 172 8.05 5.28 2.00
CA GLY A 172 7.87 4.80 3.36
C GLY A 172 6.58 4.04 3.60
N MET A 173 6.67 2.70 3.65
CA MET A 173 5.54 1.85 4.00
C MET A 173 5.76 1.13 5.32
N LEU A 174 4.65 0.75 5.93
CA LEU A 174 4.59 -0.14 7.07
C LEU A 174 4.00 -1.47 6.61
N ARG A 175 4.76 -2.55 6.76
CA ARG A 175 4.25 -3.91 6.63
C ARG A 175 3.96 -4.46 8.01
N VAL A 176 2.74 -4.91 8.22
CA VAL A 176 2.30 -5.54 9.47
C VAL A 176 1.92 -7.00 9.23
N TYR A 177 2.20 -7.82 10.22
CA TYR A 177 1.98 -9.26 10.21
C TYR A 177 0.94 -9.62 11.26
N ILE A 178 -0.14 -10.25 10.82
CA ILE A 178 -1.37 -10.40 11.58
C ILE A 178 -1.78 -11.85 11.66
N SER A 179 -2.25 -12.29 12.83
CA SER A 179 -2.85 -13.59 13.04
C SER A 179 -4.24 -13.51 13.67
N LEU A 180 -5.03 -14.57 13.50
CA LEU A 180 -6.33 -14.71 14.17
C LEU A 180 -6.21 -14.91 15.68
N ASN A 181 -5.07 -15.45 16.14
CA ASN A 181 -4.78 -15.68 17.54
C ASN A 181 -3.75 -14.65 18.02
N LYS A 182 -3.83 -14.25 19.29
CA LYS A 182 -2.78 -13.43 19.93
C LYS A 182 -1.45 -14.19 19.91
N LYS A 183 -0.37 -13.47 19.67
CA LYS A 183 1.01 -13.98 19.69
C LYS A 183 1.91 -12.98 20.43
N PRO A 184 3.05 -13.42 20.96
CA PRO A 184 4.04 -12.52 21.52
C PRO A 184 4.50 -11.49 20.46
N ILE A 185 4.52 -10.22 20.84
CA ILE A 185 4.97 -9.13 19.98
C ILE A 185 6.49 -9.20 19.80
N THR A 186 6.98 -9.09 18.56
CA THR A 186 8.41 -9.14 18.24
C THR A 186 9.18 -7.92 18.77
N LYS A 187 10.49 -8.08 18.99
CA LYS A 187 11.39 -6.95 19.29
C LYS A 187 11.31 -5.85 18.23
N LYS A 188 11.13 -6.21 16.95
CA LYS A 188 11.04 -5.27 15.83
C LYS A 188 9.80 -4.38 15.95
N MET A 189 8.63 -4.99 16.21
CA MET A 189 7.40 -4.25 16.43
C MET A 189 7.48 -3.34 17.67
N LYS A 190 8.03 -3.84 18.80
CA LYS A 190 8.25 -3.01 20.01
C LYS A 190 9.11 -1.78 19.73
N LYS A 191 10.20 -1.92 18.95
CA LYS A 191 11.06 -0.79 18.55
C LYS A 191 10.32 0.25 17.72
N ILE A 192 9.44 -0.17 16.81
CA ILE A 192 8.63 0.76 16.01
C ILE A 192 7.65 1.49 16.92
N LEU A 193 6.89 0.78 17.76
CA LEU A 193 5.93 1.38 18.70
C LEU A 193 6.60 2.38 19.65
N ALA A 194 7.78 2.05 20.18
CA ALA A 194 8.53 2.96 21.06
C ALA A 194 8.99 4.25 20.36
N SER A 195 9.09 4.23 19.02
CA SER A 195 9.41 5.43 18.22
C SER A 195 8.20 6.27 17.84
N GLU A 196 6.98 5.77 18.06
CA GLU A 196 5.74 6.49 17.77
C GLU A 196 5.31 7.35 18.96
N ASN A 197 4.80 8.55 18.68
CA ASN A 197 4.16 9.42 19.65
C ASN A 197 2.94 10.09 19.01
N ASP A 198 1.82 9.37 19.03
CA ASP A 198 0.61 9.77 18.29
C ASP A 198 0.04 11.10 18.77
N ARG A 199 0.30 11.48 20.02
CA ARG A 199 -0.15 12.75 20.62
C ARG A 199 0.36 13.96 19.83
N ASN A 200 1.50 13.82 19.15
CA ASN A 200 2.12 14.90 18.39
C ASN A 200 1.78 14.90 16.89
N ILE A 201 0.93 13.97 16.41
CA ILE A 201 0.61 13.84 14.98
C ILE A 201 -0.01 15.13 14.42
N ILE A 202 -0.98 15.71 15.13
CA ILE A 202 -1.66 16.94 14.68
C ILE A 202 -0.65 18.09 14.51
N ASN A 203 0.29 18.24 15.45
CA ASN A 203 1.33 19.24 15.35
C ASN A 203 2.27 18.97 14.17
N LYS A 204 2.66 17.71 13.93
CA LYS A 204 3.48 17.33 12.77
C LYS A 204 2.77 17.62 11.44
N ILE A 205 1.46 17.39 11.35
CA ILE A 205 0.67 17.71 10.15
C ILE A 205 0.61 19.24 9.94
N LYS A 206 0.39 20.02 10.99
CA LYS A 206 0.45 21.50 10.91
C LYS A 206 1.81 21.97 10.38
N ASN A 207 2.89 21.42 10.92
CA ASN A 207 4.26 21.73 10.46
C ASN A 207 4.49 21.32 8.99
N LEU A 208 3.95 20.18 8.56
CA LEU A 208 4.00 19.76 7.17
C LEU A 208 3.26 20.73 6.25
N ASN A 209 2.08 21.22 6.65
CA ASN A 209 1.35 22.21 5.86
C ASN A 209 2.09 23.56 5.78
N LEU A 210 2.72 24.00 6.87
CA LEU A 210 3.58 25.19 6.84
C LEU A 210 4.77 25.00 5.91
N PHE A 211 5.39 23.81 5.92
CA PHE A 211 6.44 23.47 4.96
C PHE A 211 5.92 23.49 3.52
N ARG A 212 4.76 22.89 3.24
CA ARG A 212 4.12 22.89 1.92
C ARG A 212 3.97 24.30 1.38
N ILE A 213 3.44 25.24 2.18
CA ILE A 213 3.25 26.64 1.77
C ILE A 213 4.60 27.29 1.42
N LYS A 214 5.61 27.15 2.29
CA LYS A 214 6.96 27.69 2.03
C LYS A 214 7.60 27.07 0.78
N PHE A 215 7.44 25.76 0.60
CA PHE A 215 7.94 25.02 -0.55
C PHE A 215 7.28 25.49 -1.85
N SER A 216 5.94 25.57 -1.87
CA SER A 216 5.16 26.09 -3.01
C SER A 216 5.63 27.49 -3.43
N ASN A 217 5.79 28.41 -2.46
CA ASN A 217 6.26 29.76 -2.75
C ASN A 217 7.69 29.79 -3.33
N LYS A 218 8.58 28.94 -2.80
CA LYS A 218 9.95 28.80 -3.32
C LYS A 218 9.94 28.23 -4.73
N LEU A 219 9.10 27.24 -4.99
CA LEU A 219 8.96 26.58 -6.27
C LEU A 219 8.46 27.56 -7.34
N ASN A 220 7.43 28.35 -7.04
CA ASN A 220 6.92 29.38 -7.95
C ASN A 220 7.98 30.41 -8.33
N LYS A 221 8.72 30.93 -7.34
CA LYS A 221 9.83 31.86 -7.60
C LYS A 221 10.91 31.22 -8.48
N PHE A 222 11.20 29.94 -8.27
CA PHE A 222 12.16 29.20 -9.09
C PHE A 222 11.70 29.07 -10.55
N PHE A 223 10.46 28.64 -10.80
CA PHE A 223 9.90 28.54 -12.15
C PHE A 223 9.81 29.90 -12.85
N TYR A 224 9.36 30.94 -12.14
CA TYR A 224 9.33 32.30 -12.65
C TYR A 224 10.71 32.79 -13.12
N ASN A 225 11.75 32.56 -12.31
CA ASN A 225 13.12 32.94 -12.67
C ASN A 225 13.66 32.15 -13.87
N LEU A 226 13.29 30.87 -14.02
CA LEU A 226 13.65 30.08 -15.20
C LEU A 226 12.95 30.58 -16.46
N LYS A 227 11.66 30.90 -16.39
CA LYS A 227 10.91 31.45 -17.51
C LYS A 227 11.42 32.83 -17.92
N LYS A 228 11.78 33.70 -16.98
CA LYS A 228 12.47 34.98 -17.27
C LYS A 228 13.77 34.82 -18.07
N LYS A 229 14.46 33.69 -17.89
CA LYS A 229 15.69 33.35 -18.62
C LYS A 229 15.42 32.62 -19.95
N GLY A 230 14.17 32.58 -20.42
CA GLY A 230 13.77 31.91 -21.66
C GLY A 230 13.92 30.39 -21.64
N LYS A 231 13.97 29.75 -20.45
CA LYS A 231 14.12 28.30 -20.35
C LYS A 231 12.80 27.59 -20.64
N LYS A 232 12.85 26.50 -21.42
CA LYS A 232 11.76 25.54 -21.59
C LYS A 232 11.79 24.53 -20.45
N ILE A 233 10.62 24.15 -19.93
CA ILE A 233 10.53 23.29 -18.75
C ILE A 233 9.51 22.19 -18.99
N TYR A 234 9.95 20.95 -18.79
CA TYR A 234 9.15 19.76 -19.02
C TYR A 234 9.13 18.89 -17.77
N GLY A 235 7.97 18.31 -17.46
CA GLY A 235 7.79 17.32 -16.40
C GLY A 235 7.98 15.89 -16.90
N MET A 236 8.45 15.02 -16.02
CA MET A 236 8.57 13.58 -16.26
C MET A 236 7.81 12.83 -15.18
N GLY A 237 6.74 12.12 -15.57
CA GLY A 237 5.82 11.40 -14.70
C GLY A 237 4.60 12.24 -14.32
N ALA A 238 3.41 11.75 -14.70
CA ALA A 238 2.10 12.33 -14.43
C ALA A 238 1.38 11.56 -13.30
N ALA A 239 2.10 11.22 -12.23
CA ALA A 239 1.54 10.49 -11.09
C ALA A 239 0.56 11.36 -10.27
N PRO A 240 -0.38 10.77 -9.50
CA PRO A 240 -1.29 11.53 -8.63
C PRO A 240 -0.58 12.50 -7.67
N ARG A 241 0.61 12.14 -7.20
CA ARG A 241 1.47 13.00 -6.36
C ARG A 241 1.93 14.26 -7.10
N ALA A 242 2.25 14.15 -8.38
CA ALA A 242 2.60 15.31 -9.21
C ALA A 242 1.41 16.29 -9.27
N CYS A 243 0.18 15.79 -9.42
CA CYS A 243 -1.01 16.64 -9.38
C CYS A 243 -1.11 17.42 -8.06
N VAL A 244 -0.89 16.78 -6.90
CA VAL A 244 -0.91 17.48 -5.59
C VAL A 244 0.16 18.57 -5.53
N MET A 245 1.39 18.26 -5.95
CA MET A 245 2.50 19.21 -5.94
C MET A 245 2.22 20.42 -6.83
N LEU A 246 1.79 20.20 -8.08
CA LEU A 246 1.51 21.26 -9.05
C LEU A 246 0.37 22.16 -8.58
N ASN A 247 -0.74 21.58 -8.11
CA ASN A 247 -1.87 22.34 -7.59
C ASN A 247 -1.50 23.09 -6.31
N SER A 248 -0.71 22.48 -5.41
CA SER A 248 -0.24 23.16 -4.19
C SER A 248 0.60 24.41 -4.49
N ALA A 249 1.27 24.44 -5.65
CA ALA A 249 2.06 25.57 -6.11
C ALA A 249 1.31 26.46 -7.11
N ASN A 250 0.07 26.16 -7.49
CA ASN A 250 -0.64 26.86 -8.58
C ASN A 250 0.18 26.92 -9.89
N LEU A 251 0.95 25.87 -10.18
CA LEU A 251 1.70 25.76 -11.43
C LEU A 251 0.77 25.32 -12.55
N THR A 252 0.90 25.99 -13.70
CA THR A 252 0.07 25.77 -14.88
C THR A 252 0.95 25.50 -16.11
N LYS A 253 0.31 25.38 -17.28
CA LYS A 253 1.01 25.31 -18.57
C LYS A 253 1.90 26.53 -18.87
N ASN A 254 1.68 27.65 -18.16
CA ASN A 254 2.50 28.85 -18.31
C ASN A 254 3.91 28.64 -17.74
N GLU A 255 4.06 27.76 -16.76
CA GLU A 255 5.34 27.42 -16.14
C GLU A 255 5.94 26.13 -16.70
N ILE A 256 5.10 25.10 -16.91
CA ILE A 256 5.51 23.77 -17.35
C ILE A 256 4.84 23.47 -18.69
N ASP A 257 5.65 23.36 -19.74
CA ASP A 257 5.16 23.30 -21.11
C ASP A 257 4.45 21.96 -21.39
N LEU A 258 5.04 20.83 -20.97
CA LEU A 258 4.46 19.48 -21.10
C LEU A 258 4.88 18.58 -19.94
N VAL A 259 4.09 17.55 -19.65
CA VAL A 259 4.45 16.45 -18.74
C VAL A 259 4.39 15.14 -19.51
N GLY A 260 5.52 14.45 -19.62
CA GLY A 260 5.61 13.15 -20.27
C GLY A 260 5.24 12.00 -19.33
N GLU A 261 4.56 10.98 -19.85
CA GLU A 261 4.19 9.76 -19.11
C GLU A 261 4.34 8.54 -20.02
N VAL A 262 4.66 7.38 -19.43
CA VAL A 262 4.77 6.11 -20.14
C VAL A 262 3.36 5.58 -20.43
N SER A 263 3.08 5.18 -21.67
CA SER A 263 1.72 4.81 -22.13
C SER A 263 1.05 3.63 -21.38
N LYS A 264 1.77 2.92 -20.49
CA LYS A 264 1.29 1.74 -19.74
C LYS A 264 1.24 1.96 -18.22
N SER A 265 1.47 3.18 -17.72
CA SER A 265 1.48 3.49 -16.28
C SER A 265 0.15 4.00 -15.73
N LEU A 266 -0.83 4.29 -16.60
CA LEU A 266 -2.20 4.69 -16.27
C LEU A 266 -3.18 3.49 -16.32
#